data_AF-A0A5C6EHS1-F1
#
_entry.id   AF-A0A5C6EHS1-F1
#
_cell.length_a   1.000
_cell.length_b   1.000
_cell.length_c   1.000
_cell.angle_alpha   90.00
_cell.angle_beta   90.00
_cell.angle_gamma   90.00
#
_symmetry.space_group_name_H-M   'P 1'
#
loop_
_entity.id
_entity.type
_entity.pdbx_description
1 polymer ?
#
loop_
_entity_poly.entity_id
_entity_poly.type
_entity_poly.pdbx_seq_one_letter_code
_entity_poly.pdbx_strand_id
1 'polypeptide(L)'
;MPARFMPLAAATLITFLGIGFCAETACAESWTDLRGTRTIEARMVGLWGDSVILEMLNGKRISVKLDALRSESRIQAQDLARDWQKNRGTRIGELQGRATEAAAPAPNPLPMPPAAPAYTTPKTDLAIGAFLDQIETLVRDGHVRAIYDSLPLTYRNDINDIVKLAAEKSDETTWDASIGKLQQLGEAIVTKQRWFLSSPRVKQLPPDAFDSMAEEVLTTAGALRIGLSPDVISLEKLRTTPVEKCVADLDAAIAPFVAQLFSYNGRSGRTVTVESEKEDTAVVSIEIDGRKSRVTFTKIDGFWVPKSMADSWAKSVESAKATISESTGSDLFPAVTGFATMVGSFSGPMMASTTADQYHGAMESIFSGAAMMETALAGFGNMIGKRFSLTGKSPNSGNGYDGYSGMDDYSGMDDYSGMDEYSGMDGGSDYDDQSQN
;
A
#
# COMPACT_ATOMS: atom_id res chain seq x y z
N MET A 1 -19.29 -41.86 22.82
CA MET A 1 -19.03 -41.67 24.26
C MET A 1 -18.61 -40.21 24.48
N PRO A 2 -19.41 -39.43 25.21
CA PRO A 2 -19.20 -38.01 25.44
C PRO A 2 -18.79 -37.71 26.89
N ALA A 3 -18.00 -36.66 27.10
CA ALA A 3 -17.91 -35.90 28.36
C ALA A 3 -17.34 -34.53 27.96
N ARG A 4 -18.09 -33.42 27.84
CA ARG A 4 -18.90 -32.68 28.85
C ARG A 4 -18.21 -32.61 30.21
N PHE A 5 -17.64 -31.45 30.55
CA PHE A 5 -18.11 -30.57 31.64
C PHE A 5 -17.17 -29.34 31.79
N MET A 6 -17.70 -28.14 31.55
CA MET A 6 -17.33 -26.88 32.24
C MET A 6 -17.73 -27.00 33.74
N PRO A 7 -17.26 -26.18 34.73
CA PRO A 7 -17.06 -24.72 34.64
C PRO A 7 -15.96 -24.05 35.53
N LEU A 8 -15.77 -22.75 35.28
CA LEU A 8 -15.41 -21.63 36.18
C LEU A 8 -14.19 -21.63 37.13
N ALA A 9 -13.48 -20.50 37.03
CA ALA A 9 -12.98 -19.63 38.10
C ALA A 9 -11.54 -19.79 38.65
N ALA A 10 -10.73 -18.79 38.29
CA ALA A 10 -9.82 -18.01 39.13
C ALA A 10 -8.73 -18.75 39.95
N ALA A 11 -7.47 -18.58 39.52
CA ALA A 11 -6.40 -18.00 40.33
C ALA A 11 -5.06 -18.07 39.58
N THR A 12 -4.48 -16.88 39.33
CA THR A 12 -3.07 -16.55 39.61
C THR A 12 -1.99 -17.56 39.18
N LEU A 13 -1.25 -17.27 38.11
CA LEU A 13 0.21 -17.09 38.21
C LEU A 13 0.77 -16.46 36.94
N ILE A 14 1.26 -15.23 37.10
CA ILE A 14 2.15 -14.53 36.18
C ILE A 14 3.48 -15.28 36.16
N THR A 15 3.92 -15.74 35.00
CA THR A 15 5.33 -16.04 34.75
C THR A 15 5.73 -15.46 33.40
N PHE A 16 6.14 -14.18 33.43
CA PHE A 16 6.89 -13.56 32.34
C PHE A 16 8.31 -14.14 32.33
N LEU A 17 8.64 -14.90 31.29
CA LEU A 17 10.04 -15.18 30.93
C LEU A 17 10.51 -14.00 30.06
N GLY A 18 11.04 -12.98 30.72
CA GLY A 18 11.65 -11.83 30.06
C GLY A 18 13.03 -12.20 29.51
N ILE A 19 13.18 -12.13 28.20
CA ILE A 19 14.47 -12.01 27.54
C ILE A 19 14.61 -10.55 27.09
N GLY A 20 15.58 -9.86 27.67
CA GLY A 20 16.45 -9.01 26.86
C GLY A 20 16.12 -7.53 26.72
N PHE A 21 15.60 -6.86 27.75
CA PHE A 21 16.01 -5.47 27.95
C PHE A 21 17.42 -5.52 28.55
N CYS A 22 18.44 -5.41 27.71
CA CYS A 22 19.73 -4.88 28.16
C CYS A 22 19.48 -3.41 28.52
N ALA A 23 18.93 -3.18 29.71
CA ALA A 23 19.05 -1.89 30.36
C ALA A 23 20.55 -1.61 30.43
N GLU A 24 20.97 -0.48 29.84
CA GLU A 24 22.22 0.15 30.21
C GLU A 24 22.28 0.10 31.74
N THR A 25 23.18 -0.72 32.28
CA THR A 25 23.46 -0.74 33.70
C THR A 25 24.13 0.59 33.98
N ALA A 26 23.31 1.60 34.29
CA ALA A 26 23.76 2.89 34.77
C ALA A 26 24.68 2.59 35.95
N CYS A 27 25.97 2.89 35.78
CA CYS A 27 26.96 2.68 36.82
C CYS A 27 26.54 3.53 38.02
N ALA A 28 26.08 2.88 39.09
CA ALA A 28 25.85 3.56 40.36
C ALA A 28 27.22 4.06 40.85
N GLU A 29 27.30 5.33 41.25
CA GLU A 29 28.55 5.84 41.81
C GLU A 29 28.61 5.57 43.33
N SER A 30 29.82 5.43 43.86
CA SER A 30 30.04 5.10 45.26
C SER A 30 30.25 6.36 46.12
N TRP A 31 29.44 6.55 47.16
CA TRP A 31 29.43 7.73 48.01
C TRP A 31 29.77 7.35 49.44
N THR A 32 30.83 7.92 49.99
CA THR A 32 31.32 7.55 51.33
C THR A 32 31.24 8.74 52.28
N ASP A 33 30.77 8.47 53.49
CA ASP A 33 30.69 9.46 54.57
C ASP A 33 32.07 9.97 55.01
N LEU A 34 32.10 11.10 55.73
CA LEU A 34 33.33 11.74 56.18
C LEU A 34 34.23 10.83 57.02
N ARG A 35 33.65 9.86 57.74
CA ARG A 35 34.37 8.95 58.64
C ARG A 35 34.84 7.67 57.94
N GLY A 36 34.44 7.42 56.69
CA GLY A 36 34.72 6.17 55.98
C GLY A 36 33.97 4.96 56.54
N THR A 37 32.95 5.17 57.37
CA THR A 37 32.21 4.09 58.04
C THR A 37 31.00 3.61 57.25
N ARG A 38 30.51 4.43 56.31
CA ARG A 38 29.34 4.11 55.49
C ARG A 38 29.60 4.50 54.05
N THR A 39 29.41 3.53 53.15
CA THR A 39 29.46 3.71 51.71
C THR A 39 28.12 3.27 51.13
N ILE A 40 27.58 4.07 50.22
CA ILE A 40 26.35 3.77 49.50
C ILE A 40 26.59 3.85 48.00
N GLU A 41 25.92 2.99 47.25
CA GLU A 41 25.87 3.05 45.80
C GLU A 41 24.62 3.82 45.40
N ALA A 42 24.81 4.96 44.73
CA ALA A 42 23.72 5.82 44.31
C ALA A 42 24.14 6.64 43.09
N ARG A 43 23.15 7.04 42.29
CA ARG A 43 23.37 7.95 41.18
C ARG A 43 23.25 9.39 41.67
N MET A 44 24.21 10.26 41.38
CA MET A 44 23.99 11.69 41.59
C MET A 44 22.82 12.17 40.71
N VAL A 45 21.96 13.02 41.26
CA VAL A 45 20.82 13.66 40.55
C VAL A 45 20.98 15.18 40.46
N GLY A 46 21.71 15.78 41.41
CA GLY A 46 21.89 17.22 41.46
C GLY A 46 22.82 17.67 42.56
N LEU A 47 23.34 18.89 42.44
CA LEU A 47 24.00 19.63 43.51
C LEU A 47 23.18 20.90 43.77
N TRP A 48 22.67 21.06 44.99
CA TRP A 48 21.89 22.22 45.41
C TRP A 48 22.50 22.84 46.67
N GLY A 49 23.08 24.03 46.52
CA GLY A 49 23.88 24.64 47.58
C GLY A 49 25.01 23.69 48.01
N ASP A 50 25.07 23.40 49.31
CA ASP A 50 26.08 22.53 49.91
C ASP A 50 25.64 21.06 50.02
N SER A 51 24.61 20.63 49.28
CA SER A 51 24.10 19.26 49.33
C SER A 51 24.09 18.58 47.96
N VAL A 52 24.56 17.33 47.93
CA VAL A 52 24.42 16.44 46.79
C VAL A 52 23.16 15.60 46.95
N ILE A 53 22.37 15.53 45.88
CA ILE A 53 21.16 14.71 45.80
C ILE A 53 21.54 13.39 45.14
N LEU A 54 21.30 12.29 45.83
CA LEU A 54 21.63 10.95 45.39
C LEU A 54 20.36 10.11 45.26
N GLU A 55 20.23 9.35 44.18
CA GLU A 55 19.15 8.42 43.93
C GLU A 55 19.69 6.99 44.00
N MET A 56 19.21 6.24 44.99
CA MET A 56 19.58 4.85 45.19
C MET A 56 18.92 3.96 44.13
N LEU A 57 19.40 2.72 43.99
CA LEU A 57 18.88 1.74 43.01
C LEU A 57 17.37 1.44 43.15
N ASN A 58 16.80 1.63 44.33
CA ASN A 58 15.36 1.46 44.58
C ASN A 58 14.52 2.72 44.26
N GLY A 59 15.13 3.74 43.62
CA GLY A 59 14.48 5.02 43.30
C GLY A 59 14.36 5.99 44.48
N LYS A 60 14.81 5.63 45.68
CA LYS A 60 14.79 6.53 46.83
C LYS A 60 15.83 7.64 46.66
N ARG A 61 15.39 8.89 46.78
CA ARG A 61 16.28 10.06 46.78
C ARG A 61 16.66 10.46 48.20
N ILE A 62 17.92 10.77 48.38
CA ILE A 62 18.48 11.28 49.63
C ILE A 62 19.28 12.55 49.35
N SER A 63 19.28 13.48 50.30
CA SER A 63 20.11 14.67 50.26
C SER A 63 21.22 14.51 51.28
N VAL A 64 22.48 14.62 50.83
CA VAL A 64 23.66 14.48 51.68
C VAL A 64 24.46 15.77 51.59
N LYS A 65 24.79 16.35 52.74
CA LYS A 65 25.65 17.54 52.75
C LYS A 65 27.07 17.19 52.30
N LEU A 66 27.70 18.06 51.52
CA LEU A 66 29.07 17.87 51.05
C LEU A 66 30.06 17.76 52.21
N ASP A 67 29.89 18.54 53.28
CA ASP A 67 30.73 18.47 54.48
C ASP A 67 30.65 17.12 55.21
N ALA A 68 29.56 16.38 55.03
CA ALA A 68 29.35 15.04 55.56
C ALA A 68 29.95 13.93 54.69
N LEU A 69 30.54 14.28 53.53
CA LEU A 69 31.22 13.35 52.63
C LEU A 69 32.74 13.45 52.75
N ARG A 70 33.43 12.32 52.54
CA ARG A 70 34.90 12.32 52.43
C ARG A 70 35.36 13.11 51.20
N SER A 71 36.63 13.48 51.19
CA SER A 71 37.25 14.33 50.17
C SER A 71 37.03 13.81 48.74
N GLU A 72 37.18 12.50 48.53
CA GLU A 72 37.01 11.86 47.22
C GLU A 72 35.57 12.00 46.71
N SER A 73 34.57 11.74 47.56
CA SER A 73 33.16 11.87 47.19
C SER A 73 32.74 13.33 47.00
N ARG A 74 33.39 14.28 47.69
CA ARG A 74 33.20 15.73 47.45
C ARG A 74 33.76 16.17 46.10
N ILE A 75 34.99 15.76 45.79
CA ILE A 75 35.64 16.06 44.50
C ILE A 75 34.79 15.47 43.37
N GLN A 76 34.35 14.21 43.52
CA GLN A 76 33.45 13.55 42.59
C GLN A 76 32.13 14.33 42.40
N ALA A 77 31.47 14.78 43.47
CA ALA A 77 30.26 15.59 43.36
C ALA A 77 30.49 16.90 42.57
N GLN A 78 31.61 17.57 42.83
CA GLN A 78 31.97 18.82 42.18
C GLN A 78 32.34 18.62 40.71
N ASP A 79 33.07 17.56 40.39
CA ASP A 79 33.45 17.23 39.01
C ASP A 79 32.23 16.79 38.20
N LEU A 80 31.36 15.94 38.75
CA LEU A 80 30.08 15.58 38.12
C LEU A 80 29.18 16.80 37.91
N ALA A 81 29.08 17.69 38.89
CA ALA A 81 28.33 18.94 38.75
C ALA A 81 28.91 19.84 37.65
N ARG A 82 30.24 19.96 37.57
CA ARG A 82 30.94 20.75 36.54
C ARG A 82 30.73 20.15 35.16
N ASP A 83 30.85 18.83 35.02
CA ASP A 83 30.63 18.12 33.76
C ASP A 83 29.18 18.22 33.30
N TRP A 84 28.22 18.12 34.21
CA TRP A 84 26.83 18.36 33.88
C TRP A 84 26.54 19.80 33.50
N GLN A 85 27.10 20.77 34.21
CA GLN A 85 26.93 22.17 33.84
C GLN A 85 27.51 22.46 32.46
N LYS A 86 28.68 21.87 32.15
CA LYS A 86 29.32 21.92 30.82
C LYS A 86 28.45 21.28 29.74
N ASN A 87 27.82 20.14 30.02
CA ASN A 87 27.03 19.37 29.05
C ASN A 87 25.54 19.72 29.04
N ARG A 88 25.05 20.55 29.99
CA ARG A 88 23.63 20.91 30.12
C ARG A 88 23.16 21.76 28.95
N GLY A 89 23.98 22.71 28.50
CA GLY A 89 23.68 23.51 27.31
C GLY A 89 23.47 22.64 26.08
N THR A 90 24.39 21.70 25.84
CA THR A 90 24.29 20.71 24.75
C THR A 90 23.04 19.86 24.86
N ARG A 91 22.78 19.25 26.03
CA ARG A 91 21.59 18.41 26.24
C ARG A 91 20.28 19.19 26.11
N ILE A 92 20.22 20.43 26.62
CA ILE A 92 19.04 21.29 26.43
C ILE A 92 18.86 21.60 24.94
N GLY A 93 19.95 21.95 24.23
CA GLY A 93 19.91 22.19 22.79
C GLY A 93 19.47 20.96 21.99
N GLU A 94 19.95 19.76 22.33
CA GLU A 94 19.53 18.50 21.72
C GLU A 94 18.06 18.18 22.01
N LEU A 95 17.60 18.36 23.25
CA LEU A 95 16.20 18.13 23.63
C LEU A 95 15.26 19.14 22.98
N GLN A 96 15.65 20.41 22.91
CA GLN A 96 14.92 21.45 22.18
C GLN A 96 14.89 21.15 20.69
N GLY A 97 16.03 20.74 20.12
CA GLY A 97 16.13 20.32 18.73
C GLY A 97 15.19 19.14 18.42
N ARG A 98 15.21 18.09 19.24
CA ARG A 98 14.29 16.93 19.11
C ARG A 98 12.83 17.34 19.28
N ALA A 99 12.51 18.24 20.21
CA ALA A 99 11.15 18.74 20.41
C ALA A 99 10.67 19.57 19.21
N THR A 100 11.51 20.46 18.68
CA THR A 100 11.24 21.22 17.46
C THR A 100 11.09 20.29 16.26
N GLU A 101 11.94 19.28 16.14
CA GLU A 101 11.89 18.30 15.06
C GLU A 101 10.60 17.46 15.12
N ALA A 102 10.22 17.00 16.31
CA ALA A 102 8.97 16.27 16.55
C ALA A 102 7.72 17.13 16.34
N ALA A 103 7.82 18.44 16.57
CA ALA A 103 6.75 19.40 16.29
C ALA A 103 6.68 19.82 14.83
N ALA A 104 7.76 19.65 14.06
CA ALA A 104 7.81 20.00 12.64
C ALA A 104 6.98 19.03 11.78
N PRO A 105 6.38 19.50 10.68
CA PRO A 105 5.44 18.71 9.87
C PRO A 105 6.13 17.61 9.04
N ALA A 106 7.25 17.89 8.39
CA ALA A 106 8.04 16.90 7.66
C ALA A 106 9.55 17.16 7.76
N PRO A 107 10.38 16.12 7.55
CA PRO A 107 11.80 16.26 7.24
C PRO A 107 12.02 17.13 6.00
N ASN A 108 13.17 17.80 5.94
CA ASN A 108 13.61 18.57 4.78
C ASN A 108 15.06 18.16 4.40
N PRO A 109 15.32 17.65 3.18
CA PRO A 109 14.37 17.42 2.09
C PRO A 109 13.37 16.31 2.39
N LEU A 110 12.27 16.28 1.64
CA LEU A 110 11.28 15.21 1.74
C LEU A 110 11.92 13.89 1.27
N PRO A 111 11.69 12.78 2.00
CA PRO A 111 12.22 11.48 1.62
C PRO A 111 11.67 11.08 0.25
N MET A 112 12.55 10.53 -0.60
CA MET A 112 12.19 9.93 -1.88
C MET A 112 12.60 8.45 -1.88
N PRO A 113 11.81 7.59 -2.56
CA PRO A 113 12.22 6.21 -2.81
C PRO A 113 13.57 6.15 -3.54
N PRO A 114 14.30 5.03 -3.42
CA PRO A 114 15.41 4.73 -4.32
C PRO A 114 14.95 4.78 -5.79
N ALA A 115 15.84 5.19 -6.69
CA ALA A 115 15.53 5.18 -8.12
C ALA A 115 15.17 3.76 -8.58
N ALA A 116 14.11 3.66 -9.39
CA ALA A 116 13.74 2.42 -10.04
C ALA A 116 14.83 1.98 -11.04
N PRO A 117 14.91 0.68 -11.37
CA PRO A 117 15.65 0.19 -12.51
C PRO A 117 15.32 0.95 -13.81
N ALA A 118 16.18 0.85 -14.82
CA ALA A 118 15.93 1.51 -16.10
C ALA A 118 14.86 0.74 -16.90
N TYR A 119 13.90 1.46 -17.47
CA TYR A 119 12.86 0.88 -18.31
C TYR A 119 13.43 0.25 -19.58
N THR A 120 12.87 -0.91 -19.96
CA THR A 120 13.10 -1.52 -21.27
C THR A 120 11.77 -1.86 -21.92
N THR A 121 11.63 -1.59 -23.21
CA THR A 121 10.43 -1.93 -23.98
C THR A 121 10.19 -3.45 -24.00
N PRO A 122 8.92 -3.90 -23.82
CA PRO A 122 8.53 -5.30 -23.99
C PRO A 122 8.97 -5.85 -25.35
N LYS A 123 9.45 -7.10 -25.36
CA LYS A 123 9.82 -7.79 -26.59
C LYS A 123 8.60 -8.49 -27.16
N THR A 124 8.50 -8.51 -28.49
CA THR A 124 7.47 -9.26 -29.22
C THR A 124 7.91 -10.69 -29.48
N ASP A 125 6.97 -11.50 -29.94
CA ASP A 125 7.22 -12.86 -30.48
C ASP A 125 7.81 -13.83 -29.46
N LEU A 126 7.63 -13.53 -28.17
CA LEU A 126 8.00 -14.41 -27.08
C LEU A 126 6.96 -15.53 -26.91
N ALA A 127 7.40 -16.65 -26.32
CA ALA A 127 6.48 -17.62 -25.75
C ALA A 127 5.64 -16.96 -24.64
N ILE A 128 4.39 -17.38 -24.45
CA ILE A 128 3.45 -16.73 -23.53
C ILE A 128 4.00 -16.61 -22.10
N GLY A 129 4.68 -17.65 -21.60
CA GLY A 129 5.28 -17.63 -20.26
C GLY A 129 6.34 -16.53 -20.13
N ALA A 130 7.27 -16.46 -21.08
CA ALA A 130 8.32 -15.45 -21.11
C ALA A 130 7.77 -14.03 -21.30
N PHE A 131 6.70 -13.88 -22.08
CA PHE A 131 6.01 -12.60 -22.25
C PHE A 131 5.40 -12.12 -20.94
N LEU A 132 4.60 -12.96 -20.27
CA LEU A 132 3.95 -12.62 -19.00
C LEU A 132 4.98 -12.31 -17.90
N ASP A 133 6.06 -13.11 -17.81
CA ASP A 133 7.15 -12.90 -16.86
C ASP A 133 7.87 -11.58 -17.10
N GLN A 134 8.07 -11.19 -18.37
CA GLN A 134 8.70 -9.91 -18.71
C GLN A 134 7.83 -8.73 -18.24
N ILE A 135 6.53 -8.74 -18.54
CA ILE A 135 5.63 -7.65 -18.13
C ILE A 135 5.54 -7.57 -16.62
N GLU A 136 5.42 -8.71 -15.94
CA GLU A 136 5.40 -8.77 -14.46
C GLU A 136 6.69 -8.20 -13.87
N THR A 137 7.85 -8.54 -14.44
CA THR A 137 9.15 -8.03 -13.99
C THR A 137 9.22 -6.51 -14.18
N LEU A 138 8.85 -5.99 -15.34
CA LEU A 138 8.89 -4.55 -15.60
C LEU A 138 7.96 -3.76 -14.66
N VAL A 139 6.73 -4.25 -14.45
CA VAL A 139 5.79 -3.62 -13.52
C VAL A 139 6.32 -3.66 -12.09
N ARG A 140 6.91 -4.78 -11.67
CA ARG A 140 7.54 -4.92 -10.34
C ARG A 140 8.73 -3.99 -10.16
N ASP A 141 9.48 -3.77 -11.23
CA ASP A 141 10.59 -2.82 -11.27
C ASP A 141 10.10 -1.36 -11.35
N GLY A 142 8.78 -1.12 -11.28
CA GLY A 142 8.16 0.20 -11.19
C GLY A 142 7.48 0.67 -12.46
N HIS A 143 7.65 -0.04 -13.58
CA HIS A 143 7.26 0.45 -14.89
C HIS A 143 5.88 0.00 -15.32
N VAL A 144 4.86 0.74 -14.89
CA VAL A 144 3.47 0.51 -15.30
C VAL A 144 3.24 0.77 -16.79
N ARG A 145 4.11 1.56 -17.44
CA ARG A 145 4.11 1.75 -18.91
C ARG A 145 4.26 0.44 -19.67
N ALA A 146 4.90 -0.57 -19.08
CA ALA A 146 5.04 -1.89 -19.71
C ALA A 146 3.68 -2.49 -20.11
N ILE A 147 2.61 -2.21 -19.37
CA ILE A 147 1.25 -2.66 -19.69
C ILE A 147 0.78 -2.03 -21.01
N TYR A 148 0.97 -0.72 -21.18
CA TYR A 148 0.61 -0.02 -22.41
C TYR A 148 1.46 -0.50 -23.59
N ASP A 149 2.78 -0.60 -23.42
CA ASP A 149 3.70 -1.01 -24.48
C ASP A 149 3.60 -2.52 -24.82
N SER A 150 2.94 -3.32 -23.98
CA SER A 150 2.63 -4.73 -24.25
C SER A 150 1.43 -4.93 -25.19
N LEU A 151 0.74 -3.85 -25.57
CA LEU A 151 -0.40 -3.91 -26.47
C LEU A 151 0.01 -3.80 -27.95
N PRO A 152 -0.70 -4.49 -28.86
CA PRO A 152 -0.55 -4.28 -30.30
C PRO A 152 -0.63 -2.81 -30.68
N LEU A 153 0.08 -2.42 -31.74
CA LEU A 153 0.13 -1.02 -32.17
C LEU A 153 -1.24 -0.47 -32.53
N THR A 154 -2.10 -1.29 -33.15
CA THR A 154 -3.49 -0.95 -33.46
C THR A 154 -4.27 -0.59 -32.19
N TYR A 155 -4.10 -1.34 -31.10
CA TYR A 155 -4.80 -1.12 -29.85
C TYR A 155 -4.28 0.14 -29.14
N ARG A 156 -2.96 0.37 -29.20
CA ARG A 156 -2.37 1.62 -28.70
C ARG A 156 -2.91 2.84 -29.44
N ASN A 157 -3.09 2.75 -30.77
CA ASN A 157 -3.70 3.83 -31.54
C ASN A 157 -5.16 4.09 -31.14
N ASP A 158 -5.96 3.05 -30.92
CA ASP A 158 -7.34 3.20 -30.43
C ASP A 158 -7.38 3.89 -29.06
N ILE A 159 -6.50 3.49 -28.12
CA ILE A 159 -6.36 4.14 -26.82
C ILE A 159 -5.97 5.61 -26.99
N ASN A 160 -5.04 5.91 -27.90
CA ASN A 160 -4.59 7.27 -28.16
C ASN A 160 -5.74 8.16 -28.65
N ASP A 161 -6.58 7.64 -29.55
CA ASP A 161 -7.77 8.34 -30.04
C ASP A 161 -8.79 8.58 -28.91
N ILE A 162 -9.06 7.57 -28.08
CA ILE A 162 -9.99 7.66 -26.96
C ILE A 162 -9.51 8.72 -25.96
N VAL A 163 -8.23 8.69 -25.59
CA VAL A 163 -7.65 9.64 -24.63
C VAL A 163 -7.69 11.06 -25.18
N LYS A 164 -7.35 11.26 -26.47
CA LYS A 164 -7.45 12.58 -27.11
C LYS A 164 -8.88 13.09 -27.14
N LEU A 165 -9.84 12.26 -27.57
CA LEU A 165 -11.25 12.62 -27.59
C LEU A 165 -11.76 13.00 -26.19
N ALA A 166 -11.39 12.22 -25.16
CA ALA A 166 -11.73 12.54 -23.79
C ALA A 166 -11.09 13.86 -23.33
N ALA A 167 -9.81 14.09 -23.65
CA ALA A 167 -9.10 15.31 -23.25
C ALA A 167 -9.65 16.56 -23.94
N GLU A 168 -9.99 16.49 -25.21
CA GLU A 168 -10.64 17.58 -25.96
C GLU A 168 -11.97 17.95 -25.35
N LYS A 169 -12.75 16.96 -24.93
CA LYS A 169 -14.09 17.17 -24.40
C LYS A 169 -14.14 17.52 -22.92
N SER A 170 -13.10 17.18 -22.16
CA SER A 170 -13.04 17.44 -20.72
C SER A 170 -13.08 18.93 -20.40
N ASP A 171 -13.83 19.28 -19.36
CA ASP A 171 -13.80 20.61 -18.78
C ASP A 171 -12.54 20.80 -17.94
N GLU A 172 -11.79 21.88 -18.21
CA GLU A 172 -10.51 22.17 -17.57
C GLU A 172 -10.67 22.43 -16.07
N THR A 173 -11.73 23.17 -15.69
CA THR A 173 -12.01 23.47 -14.28
C THR A 173 -12.30 22.20 -13.49
N THR A 174 -13.12 21.30 -14.05
CA THR A 174 -13.49 20.03 -13.41
C THR A 174 -12.30 19.08 -13.32
N TRP A 175 -11.49 19.01 -14.39
CA TRP A 175 -10.27 18.21 -14.41
C TRP A 175 -9.29 18.68 -13.33
N ASP A 176 -8.92 19.97 -13.33
CA ASP A 176 -7.96 20.53 -12.40
C ASP A 176 -8.45 20.43 -10.95
N ALA A 177 -9.74 20.68 -10.71
CA ALA A 177 -10.33 20.51 -9.39
C ALA A 177 -10.29 19.05 -8.91
N SER A 178 -10.40 18.08 -9.81
CA SER A 178 -10.38 16.66 -9.45
C SER A 178 -8.96 16.15 -9.21
N ILE A 179 -8.06 16.39 -10.16
CA ILE A 179 -6.66 15.97 -10.06
C ILE A 179 -5.95 16.72 -8.93
N GLY A 180 -6.19 18.03 -8.79
CA GLY A 180 -5.62 18.85 -7.73
C GLY A 180 -6.00 18.38 -6.32
N LYS A 181 -7.25 17.95 -6.09
CA LYS A 181 -7.66 17.39 -4.79
C LYS A 181 -6.96 16.07 -4.46
N LEU A 182 -6.76 15.21 -5.45
CA LEU A 182 -6.04 13.94 -5.27
C LEU A 182 -4.55 14.18 -5.01
N GLN A 183 -3.94 15.11 -5.74
CA GLN A 183 -2.57 15.55 -5.50
C GLN A 183 -2.42 16.17 -4.10
N GLN A 184 -3.38 17.00 -3.68
CA GLN A 184 -3.40 17.66 -2.38
C GLN A 184 -3.40 16.66 -1.23
N LEU A 185 -4.06 15.51 -1.38
CA LEU A 185 -3.98 14.44 -0.38
C LEU A 185 -2.54 13.91 -0.23
N GLY A 186 -1.90 13.59 -1.35
CA GLY A 186 -0.50 13.16 -1.34
C GLY A 186 0.41 14.21 -0.71
N GLU A 187 0.19 15.48 -1.04
CA GLU A 187 0.92 16.60 -0.45
C GLU A 187 0.69 16.74 1.06
N ALA A 188 -0.54 16.63 1.53
CA ALA A 188 -0.89 16.70 2.95
C ALA A 188 -0.15 15.66 3.77
N ILE A 189 -0.17 14.41 3.30
CA ILE A 189 0.45 13.29 3.99
C ILE A 189 1.98 13.43 3.98
N VAL A 190 2.59 13.72 2.83
CA VAL A 190 4.06 13.76 2.70
C VAL A 190 4.66 14.98 3.42
N THR A 191 4.06 16.15 3.27
CA THR A 191 4.56 17.40 3.86
C THR A 191 4.26 17.50 5.35
N LYS A 192 3.34 16.69 5.87
CA LYS A 192 2.98 16.60 7.30
C LYS A 192 3.19 15.20 7.87
N GLN A 193 4.12 14.44 7.31
CA GLN A 193 4.34 13.04 7.66
C GLN A 193 4.60 12.82 9.15
N ARG A 194 5.33 13.72 9.84
CA ARG A 194 5.58 13.56 11.29
C ARG A 194 4.30 13.75 12.08
N TRP A 195 3.41 14.64 11.63
CA TRP A 195 2.08 14.78 12.22
C TRP A 195 1.21 13.56 11.92
N PHE A 196 1.25 13.02 10.70
CA PHE A 196 0.58 11.77 10.34
C PHE A 196 1.01 10.60 11.24
N LEU A 197 2.31 10.32 11.28
CA LEU A 197 2.91 9.24 12.05
C LEU A 197 2.76 9.42 13.56
N SER A 198 2.58 10.65 14.03
CA SER A 198 2.40 10.93 15.45
C SER A 198 0.95 10.79 15.94
N SER A 199 0.00 10.52 15.05
CA SER A 199 -1.41 10.44 15.44
C SER A 199 -1.69 9.30 16.42
N PRO A 200 -2.63 9.50 17.37
CA PRO A 200 -2.92 8.48 18.38
C PRO A 200 -3.29 7.12 17.79
N ARG A 201 -4.04 7.09 16.69
CA ARG A 201 -4.50 5.87 16.03
C ARG A 201 -3.36 5.11 15.37
N VAL A 202 -2.45 5.83 14.71
CA VAL A 202 -1.25 5.24 14.10
C VAL A 202 -0.31 4.70 15.16
N LYS A 203 -0.08 5.45 16.26
CA LYS A 203 0.77 5.01 17.37
C LYS A 203 0.26 3.80 18.14
N GLN A 204 -1.03 3.47 18.02
CA GLN A 204 -1.62 2.29 18.66
C GLN A 204 -1.34 1.00 17.89
N LEU A 205 -0.80 1.09 16.66
CA LEU A 205 -0.42 -0.08 15.89
C LEU A 205 0.78 -0.79 16.53
N PRO A 206 0.84 -2.13 16.47
CA PRO A 206 2.06 -2.88 16.77
C PRO A 206 3.25 -2.37 15.92
N PRO A 207 4.51 -2.44 16.40
CA PRO A 207 5.66 -1.89 15.68
C PRO A 207 5.75 -2.33 14.21
N ASP A 208 5.65 -3.62 13.93
CA ASP A 208 5.72 -4.14 12.56
C ASP A 208 4.59 -3.59 11.66
N ALA A 209 3.37 -3.47 12.20
CA ALA A 209 2.22 -2.93 11.48
C ALA A 209 2.31 -1.40 11.30
N PHE A 210 2.95 -0.70 12.24
CA PHE A 210 3.23 0.72 12.12
C PHE A 210 4.21 0.97 10.99
N ASP A 211 5.33 0.25 10.94
CA ASP A 211 6.37 0.44 9.93
C ASP A 211 5.83 0.15 8.53
N SER A 212 5.17 -1.00 8.32
CA SER A 212 4.57 -1.34 7.03
C SER A 212 3.52 -0.31 6.58
N MET A 213 2.61 0.10 7.48
CA MET A 213 1.60 1.11 7.14
C MET A 213 2.24 2.46 6.81
N ALA A 214 3.21 2.90 7.61
CA ALA A 214 3.93 4.15 7.39
C ALA A 214 4.60 4.16 6.01
N GLU A 215 5.32 3.10 5.68
CA GLU A 215 6.01 2.96 4.41
C GLU A 215 5.04 2.92 3.21
N GLU A 216 3.99 2.11 3.26
CA GLU A 216 3.00 2.00 2.18
C GLU A 216 2.24 3.30 1.95
N VAL A 217 1.76 3.94 3.04
CA VAL A 217 0.98 5.18 2.95
C VAL A 217 1.86 6.33 2.47
N LEU A 218 3.08 6.48 2.98
CA LEU A 218 3.99 7.55 2.54
C LEU A 218 4.43 7.35 1.09
N THR A 219 4.71 6.10 0.68
CA THR A 219 5.07 5.79 -0.71
C THR A 219 3.91 6.08 -1.66
N THR A 220 2.69 5.67 -1.30
CA THR A 220 1.48 5.94 -2.09
C THR A 220 1.17 7.44 -2.16
N ALA A 221 1.29 8.15 -1.04
CA ALA A 221 1.09 9.59 -0.98
C ALA A 221 2.13 10.35 -1.83
N GLY A 222 3.39 9.87 -1.81
CA GLY A 222 4.45 10.37 -2.69
C GLY A 222 4.12 10.18 -4.17
N ALA A 223 3.66 8.99 -4.56
CA ALA A 223 3.23 8.70 -5.93
C ALA A 223 2.07 9.61 -6.37
N LEU A 224 1.06 9.80 -5.52
CA LEU A 224 -0.06 10.72 -5.80
C LEU A 224 0.42 12.16 -5.98
N ARG A 225 1.26 12.65 -5.06
CA ARG A 225 1.77 14.03 -5.10
C ARG A 225 2.57 14.34 -6.36
N ILE A 226 3.46 13.41 -6.76
CA ILE A 226 4.37 13.60 -7.89
C ILE A 226 3.67 13.26 -9.20
N GLY A 227 3.03 12.10 -9.29
CA GLY A 227 2.38 11.62 -10.50
C GLY A 227 1.18 12.44 -10.95
N LEU A 228 0.49 13.09 -10.01
CA LEU A 228 -0.64 13.99 -10.30
C LEU A 228 -0.24 15.47 -10.33
N SER A 229 1.05 15.78 -10.31
CA SER A 229 1.48 17.17 -10.47
C SER A 229 1.19 17.69 -11.88
N PRO A 230 0.89 19.00 -12.05
CA PRO A 230 0.67 19.60 -13.37
C PRO A 230 1.86 19.43 -14.34
N ASP A 231 3.07 19.33 -13.78
CA ASP A 231 4.31 19.07 -14.52
C ASP A 231 4.42 17.62 -15.03
N VAL A 232 3.61 16.69 -14.53
CA VAL A 232 3.57 15.30 -14.99
C VAL A 232 2.32 15.06 -15.82
N ILE A 233 1.14 15.38 -15.27
CA ILE A 233 -0.14 15.20 -15.93
C ILE A 233 -0.97 16.49 -15.87
N SER A 234 -1.41 16.96 -17.03
CA SER A 234 -2.35 18.06 -17.15
C SER A 234 -3.24 17.85 -18.35
N LEU A 235 -4.40 18.50 -18.36
CA LEU A 235 -5.31 18.40 -19.49
C LEU A 235 -4.69 18.95 -20.78
N GLU A 236 -3.92 20.04 -20.66
CA GLU A 236 -3.16 20.61 -21.77
C GLU A 236 -2.17 19.59 -22.36
N LYS A 237 -1.41 18.87 -21.51
CA LYS A 237 -0.49 17.82 -21.98
C LYS A 237 -1.24 16.70 -22.69
N LEU A 238 -2.36 16.25 -22.15
CA LEU A 238 -3.18 15.20 -22.78
C LEU A 238 -3.72 15.63 -24.16
N ARG A 239 -3.98 16.93 -24.37
CA ARG A 239 -4.43 17.49 -25.65
C ARG A 239 -3.29 17.67 -26.66
N THR A 240 -2.11 18.07 -26.20
CA THR A 240 -1.02 18.56 -27.08
C THR A 240 0.11 17.56 -27.28
N THR A 241 0.29 16.62 -26.35
CA THR A 241 1.41 15.68 -26.32
C THR A 241 0.94 14.29 -26.78
N PRO A 242 1.75 13.54 -27.56
CA PRO A 242 1.44 12.15 -27.87
C PRO A 242 1.22 11.33 -26.59
N VAL A 243 0.14 10.54 -26.55
CA VAL A 243 -0.26 9.77 -25.36
C VAL A 243 0.85 8.83 -24.88
N GLU A 244 1.60 8.21 -25.79
CA GLU A 244 2.78 7.41 -25.44
C GLU A 244 3.79 8.19 -24.60
N LYS A 245 4.05 9.45 -24.96
CA LYS A 245 4.94 10.32 -24.20
C LYS A 245 4.34 10.72 -22.85
N CYS A 246 3.03 10.98 -22.78
CA CYS A 246 2.35 11.22 -21.49
C CYS A 246 2.48 10.01 -20.56
N VAL A 247 2.28 8.79 -21.08
CA VAL A 247 2.46 7.54 -20.32
C VAL A 247 3.91 7.38 -19.88
N ALA A 248 4.88 7.70 -20.74
CA ALA A 248 6.30 7.66 -20.41
C ALA A 248 6.69 8.64 -19.29
N ASP A 249 6.22 9.88 -19.38
CA ASP A 249 6.54 10.93 -18.43
C ASP A 249 5.88 10.62 -17.06
N LEU A 250 4.65 10.09 -17.06
CA LEU A 250 3.98 9.59 -15.85
C LEU A 250 4.74 8.41 -15.23
N ASP A 251 5.11 7.40 -16.03
CA ASP A 251 5.86 6.23 -15.59
C ASP A 251 7.18 6.61 -14.93
N ALA A 252 7.98 7.45 -15.60
CA ALA A 252 9.26 7.92 -15.06
C ALA A 252 9.10 8.66 -13.72
N ALA A 253 8.00 9.40 -13.55
CA ALA A 253 7.72 10.13 -12.33
C ALA A 253 7.33 9.23 -11.15
N ILE A 254 6.60 8.13 -11.42
CA ILE A 254 6.06 7.25 -10.36
C ILE A 254 6.83 5.95 -10.16
N ALA A 255 7.69 5.55 -11.09
CA ALA A 255 8.38 4.25 -11.06
C ALA A 255 9.14 3.97 -9.75
N PRO A 256 9.88 4.94 -9.15
CA PRO A 256 10.51 4.73 -7.84
C PRO A 256 9.53 4.32 -6.74
N PHE A 257 8.33 4.92 -6.73
CA PHE A 257 7.30 4.63 -5.74
C PHE A 257 6.64 3.27 -6.00
N VAL A 258 6.35 2.95 -7.26
CA VAL A 258 5.75 1.66 -7.62
C VAL A 258 6.72 0.51 -7.29
N ALA A 259 8.00 0.63 -7.64
CA ALA A 259 9.02 -0.35 -7.32
C ALA A 259 9.14 -0.58 -5.80
N GLN A 260 9.09 0.51 -5.03
CA GLN A 260 9.12 0.44 -3.57
C GLN A 260 7.87 -0.26 -3.00
N LEU A 261 6.66 -0.01 -3.51
CA LEU A 261 5.45 -0.72 -3.10
C LEU A 261 5.53 -2.23 -3.33
N PHE A 262 6.15 -2.66 -4.43
CA PHE A 262 6.38 -4.09 -4.70
C PHE A 262 7.46 -4.70 -3.80
N SER A 263 8.43 -3.91 -3.32
CA SER A 263 9.45 -4.38 -2.38
C SER A 263 8.86 -4.75 -1.00
N TYR A 264 7.80 -4.06 -0.58
CA TYR A 264 7.10 -4.30 0.68
C TYR A 264 6.17 -5.52 0.64
N ASN A 265 5.43 -5.66 -0.45
CA ASN A 265 4.39 -6.69 -0.57
C ASN A 265 4.93 -8.08 -0.99
N GLY A 266 6.24 -8.20 -1.23
CA GLY A 266 6.87 -9.43 -1.69
C GLY A 266 6.28 -9.94 -3.01
N ARG A 267 6.67 -11.17 -3.41
CA ARG A 267 5.98 -11.86 -4.49
C ARG A 267 4.55 -12.12 -4.00
N SER A 268 3.57 -11.42 -4.58
CA SER A 268 2.16 -11.76 -4.41
C SER A 268 2.00 -13.27 -4.59
N GLY A 269 1.03 -13.93 -3.93
CA GLY A 269 0.73 -15.37 -4.06
C GLY A 269 0.27 -15.80 -5.46
N ARG A 270 0.65 -15.04 -6.49
CA ARG A 270 0.39 -15.21 -7.90
C ARG A 270 1.32 -16.27 -8.48
N THR A 271 0.75 -17.37 -8.92
CA THR A 271 1.44 -18.40 -9.71
C THR A 271 0.83 -18.46 -11.10
N VAL A 272 1.68 -18.35 -12.12
CA VAL A 272 1.29 -18.46 -13.53
C VAL A 272 1.74 -19.82 -14.06
N THR A 273 0.81 -20.60 -14.60
CA THR A 273 1.06 -21.91 -15.20
C THR A 273 0.56 -21.93 -16.63
N VAL A 274 1.45 -22.16 -17.59
CA VAL A 274 1.07 -22.36 -18.99
C VAL A 274 0.54 -23.78 -19.14
N GLU A 275 -0.74 -23.93 -19.45
CA GLU A 275 -1.39 -25.24 -19.59
C GLU A 275 -1.31 -25.78 -21.02
N SER A 276 -1.41 -24.89 -22.00
CA SER A 276 -1.13 -25.21 -23.40
C SER A 276 -0.68 -23.97 -24.16
N GLU A 277 0.19 -24.18 -25.14
CA GLU A 277 0.65 -23.13 -26.05
C GLU A 277 0.71 -23.70 -27.47
N LYS A 278 0.08 -22.97 -28.39
CA LYS A 278 0.15 -23.13 -29.84
C LYS A 278 0.69 -21.82 -30.42
N GLU A 279 1.03 -21.82 -31.70
CA GLU A 279 1.67 -20.69 -32.39
C GLU A 279 1.02 -19.33 -32.09
N ASP A 280 -0.32 -19.26 -32.18
CA ASP A 280 -1.10 -18.04 -32.00
C ASP A 280 -2.08 -18.06 -30.81
N THR A 281 -2.16 -19.16 -30.06
CA THR A 281 -3.11 -19.29 -28.95
C THR A 281 -2.50 -20.02 -27.77
N ALA A 282 -2.78 -19.56 -26.55
CA ALA A 282 -2.31 -20.19 -25.34
C ALA A 282 -3.38 -20.20 -24.27
N VAL A 283 -3.32 -21.17 -23.36
CA VAL A 283 -4.19 -21.25 -22.20
C VAL A 283 -3.33 -21.24 -20.95
N VAL A 284 -3.60 -20.27 -20.08
CA VAL A 284 -2.82 -20.00 -18.88
C VAL A 284 -3.71 -20.08 -17.65
N SER A 285 -3.27 -20.83 -16.65
CA SER A 285 -3.82 -20.83 -15.30
C SER A 285 -3.09 -19.77 -14.48
N ILE A 286 -3.85 -18.89 -13.85
CA ILE A 286 -3.35 -17.88 -12.93
C ILE A 286 -4.00 -18.15 -11.57
N GLU A 287 -3.19 -18.53 -10.60
CA GLU A 287 -3.60 -18.73 -9.21
C GLU A 287 -3.18 -17.51 -8.40
N ILE A 288 -4.10 -16.86 -7.69
CA ILE A 288 -3.81 -15.76 -6.76
C ILE A 288 -4.48 -16.09 -5.43
N ASP A 289 -3.70 -16.23 -4.37
CA ASP A 289 -4.19 -16.53 -3.01
C ASP A 289 -5.13 -17.74 -2.97
N GLY A 290 -4.76 -18.81 -3.68
CA GLY A 290 -5.54 -20.05 -3.80
C GLY A 290 -6.72 -19.98 -4.78
N ARG A 291 -7.04 -18.82 -5.36
CA ARG A 291 -8.09 -18.68 -6.39
C ARG A 291 -7.49 -18.88 -7.77
N LYS A 292 -7.89 -19.95 -8.46
CA LYS A 292 -7.48 -20.25 -9.83
C LYS A 292 -8.41 -19.61 -10.85
N SER A 293 -7.83 -18.96 -11.84
CA SER A 293 -8.51 -18.43 -13.02
C SER A 293 -7.81 -18.93 -14.28
N ARG A 294 -8.60 -19.35 -15.27
CA ARG A 294 -8.10 -19.81 -16.56
C ARG A 294 -8.35 -18.73 -17.60
N VAL A 295 -7.29 -18.32 -18.30
CA VAL A 295 -7.33 -17.26 -19.31
C VAL A 295 -6.78 -17.80 -20.62
N THR A 296 -7.55 -17.63 -21.69
CA THR A 296 -7.08 -17.92 -23.04
C THR A 296 -6.46 -16.65 -23.61
N PHE A 297 -5.25 -16.76 -24.14
CA PHE A 297 -4.54 -15.71 -24.85
C PHE A 297 -4.51 -16.01 -26.34
N THR A 298 -4.50 -14.95 -27.14
CA THR A 298 -4.29 -14.98 -28.58
C THR A 298 -3.16 -14.03 -28.94
N LYS A 299 -2.34 -14.39 -29.93
CA LYS A 299 -1.26 -13.55 -30.42
C LYS A 299 -1.78 -12.59 -31.50
N ILE A 300 -1.43 -11.32 -31.40
CA ILE A 300 -1.79 -10.25 -32.35
C ILE A 300 -0.55 -9.38 -32.53
N ASP A 301 -0.04 -9.26 -33.77
CA ASP A 301 1.16 -8.48 -34.09
C ASP A 301 2.38 -8.80 -33.19
N GLY A 302 2.54 -10.07 -32.82
CA GLY A 302 3.63 -10.54 -31.95
C GLY A 302 3.40 -10.31 -30.44
N PHE A 303 2.27 -9.73 -30.03
CA PHE A 303 1.88 -9.53 -28.63
C PHE A 303 0.82 -10.52 -28.18
N TRP A 304 0.88 -10.94 -26.92
CA TRP A 304 -0.15 -11.80 -26.33
C TRP A 304 -1.23 -10.96 -25.66
N VAL A 305 -2.46 -11.14 -26.12
CA VAL A 305 -3.64 -10.44 -25.61
C VAL A 305 -4.65 -11.46 -25.10
N PRO A 306 -5.35 -11.21 -23.99
CA PRO A 306 -6.45 -12.07 -23.56
C PRO A 306 -7.49 -12.18 -24.67
N LYS A 307 -7.89 -13.39 -25.04
CA LYS A 307 -8.83 -13.63 -26.14
C LYS A 307 -10.16 -12.90 -25.92
N SER A 308 -10.65 -12.86 -24.69
CA SER A 308 -11.87 -12.11 -24.34
C SER A 308 -11.76 -10.60 -24.61
N MET A 309 -10.56 -10.04 -24.43
CA MET A 309 -10.28 -8.64 -24.77
C MET A 309 -10.21 -8.48 -26.28
N ALA A 310 -9.48 -9.36 -26.97
CA ALA A 310 -9.37 -9.30 -28.43
C ALA A 310 -10.73 -9.40 -29.14
N ASP A 311 -11.57 -10.34 -28.70
CA ASP A 311 -12.89 -10.58 -29.29
C ASP A 311 -13.87 -9.40 -29.07
N SER A 312 -13.69 -8.63 -28.00
CA SER A 312 -14.58 -7.50 -27.65
C SER A 312 -14.00 -6.12 -27.94
N TRP A 313 -12.72 -6.04 -28.31
CA TRP A 313 -11.95 -4.79 -28.39
C TRP A 313 -12.64 -3.72 -29.24
N ALA A 314 -12.98 -4.05 -30.49
CA ALA A 314 -13.57 -3.10 -31.43
C ALA A 314 -14.89 -2.50 -30.89
N LYS A 315 -15.77 -3.35 -30.33
CA LYS A 315 -17.02 -2.92 -29.71
C LYS A 315 -16.77 -2.05 -28.47
N SER A 316 -15.77 -2.39 -27.66
CA SER A 316 -15.39 -1.59 -26.49
C SER A 316 -14.82 -0.22 -26.88
N VAL A 317 -14.01 -0.13 -27.94
CA VAL A 317 -13.48 1.13 -28.47
C VAL A 317 -14.60 2.01 -29.00
N GLU A 318 -15.50 1.45 -29.81
CA GLU A 318 -16.67 2.16 -30.34
C GLU A 318 -17.57 2.68 -29.21
N SER A 319 -17.90 1.82 -28.25
CA SER A 319 -18.72 2.18 -27.09
C SER A 319 -18.04 3.27 -26.23
N ALA A 320 -16.72 3.19 -26.03
CA ALA A 320 -15.99 4.22 -25.30
C ALA A 320 -16.03 5.57 -26.03
N LYS A 321 -15.77 5.59 -27.35
CA LYS A 321 -15.84 6.79 -28.18
C LYS A 321 -17.26 7.39 -28.19
N ALA A 322 -18.30 6.56 -28.28
CA ALA A 322 -19.70 6.99 -28.20
C ALA A 322 -20.03 7.59 -26.84
N THR A 323 -19.70 6.91 -25.74
CA THR A 323 -19.93 7.38 -24.37
C THR A 323 -19.28 8.74 -24.14
N ILE A 324 -18.03 8.91 -24.57
CA ILE A 324 -17.33 10.19 -24.48
C ILE A 324 -18.07 11.23 -25.33
N SER A 325 -18.43 10.91 -26.57
CA SER A 325 -19.11 11.81 -27.51
C SER A 325 -20.51 12.24 -27.07
N GLU A 326 -21.20 11.45 -26.24
CA GLU A 326 -22.53 11.76 -25.71
C GLU A 326 -22.51 12.47 -24.34
N SER A 327 -21.44 12.30 -23.54
CA SER A 327 -21.31 12.90 -22.21
C SER A 327 -21.19 14.42 -22.23
N THR A 328 -21.43 15.11 -21.12
CA THR A 328 -20.96 16.51 -20.99
C THR A 328 -19.50 16.51 -20.51
N GLY A 329 -18.73 17.57 -20.79
CA GLY A 329 -17.31 17.64 -20.41
C GLY A 329 -17.06 17.51 -18.90
N SER A 330 -18.01 17.95 -18.07
CA SER A 330 -17.96 17.81 -16.60
C SER A 330 -18.32 16.40 -16.11
N ASP A 331 -19.06 15.63 -16.91
CA ASP A 331 -19.59 14.31 -16.53
C ASP A 331 -18.77 13.15 -17.09
N LEU A 332 -17.62 13.40 -17.72
CA LEU A 332 -16.79 12.36 -18.34
C LEU A 332 -16.19 11.38 -17.32
N PHE A 333 -15.90 11.85 -16.10
CA PHE A 333 -15.22 11.06 -15.07
C PHE A 333 -15.95 11.11 -13.73
N PRO A 334 -17.23 10.73 -13.66
CA PRO A 334 -18.06 10.97 -12.48
C PRO A 334 -17.55 10.22 -11.24
N ALA A 335 -16.96 9.04 -11.43
CA ALA A 335 -16.32 8.27 -10.36
C ALA A 335 -15.07 8.98 -9.82
N VAL A 336 -14.22 9.54 -10.70
CA VAL A 336 -13.02 10.28 -10.30
C VAL A 336 -13.42 11.58 -9.60
N THR A 337 -14.38 12.33 -10.15
CA THR A 337 -14.89 13.56 -9.55
C THR A 337 -15.54 13.31 -8.19
N GLY A 338 -16.33 12.23 -8.06
CA GLY A 338 -16.94 11.82 -6.80
C GLY A 338 -15.89 11.45 -5.75
N PHE A 339 -14.91 10.64 -6.13
CA PHE A 339 -13.80 10.26 -5.25
C PHE A 339 -12.93 11.47 -4.86
N ALA A 340 -12.57 12.32 -5.82
CA ALA A 340 -11.81 13.55 -5.57
C ALA A 340 -12.56 14.51 -4.65
N THR A 341 -13.90 14.59 -4.75
CA THR A 341 -14.72 15.40 -3.84
C THR A 341 -14.72 14.84 -2.43
N MET A 342 -14.86 13.52 -2.29
CA MET A 342 -14.72 12.84 -1.00
C MET A 342 -13.33 13.11 -0.39
N VAL A 343 -12.27 12.94 -1.17
CA VAL A 343 -10.88 13.22 -0.75
C VAL A 343 -10.68 14.68 -0.36
N GLY A 344 -11.24 15.61 -1.15
CA GLY A 344 -11.18 17.05 -0.88
C GLY A 344 -11.77 17.44 0.47
N SER A 345 -12.78 16.71 0.95
CA SER A 345 -13.46 17.01 2.22
C SER A 345 -12.55 16.89 3.45
N PHE A 346 -11.51 16.05 3.40
CA PHE A 346 -10.55 15.88 4.49
C PHE A 346 -9.13 16.37 4.18
N SER A 347 -8.68 16.28 2.92
CA SER A 347 -7.34 16.74 2.53
C SER A 347 -7.17 18.26 2.68
N GLY A 348 -8.20 19.06 2.43
CA GLY A 348 -8.18 20.51 2.62
C GLY A 348 -7.89 20.92 4.08
N PRO A 349 -8.69 20.49 5.06
CA PRO A 349 -8.42 20.72 6.48
C PRO A 349 -7.04 20.21 6.95
N MET A 350 -6.62 19.02 6.47
CA MET A 350 -5.29 18.49 6.73
C MET A 350 -4.21 19.44 6.23
N MET A 351 -4.33 19.96 5.00
CA MET A 351 -3.40 20.94 4.44
C MET A 351 -3.40 22.29 5.15
N ALA A 352 -4.55 22.76 5.62
CA ALA A 352 -4.66 24.04 6.33
C ALA A 352 -4.11 23.99 7.77
N SER A 353 -3.93 22.80 8.34
CA SER A 353 -3.48 22.62 9.73
C SER A 353 -2.10 23.23 9.98
N THR A 354 -1.95 23.98 11.08
CA THR A 354 -0.68 24.61 11.49
C THR A 354 0.00 23.90 12.67
N THR A 355 -0.71 22.96 13.29
CA THR A 355 -0.21 22.15 14.40
C THR A 355 -0.57 20.67 14.21
N ALA A 356 0.13 19.78 14.92
CA ALA A 356 -0.15 18.35 14.92
C ALA A 356 -1.59 18.06 15.40
N ASP A 357 -2.07 18.75 16.44
CA ASP A 357 -3.42 18.53 16.98
C ASP A 357 -4.52 18.88 15.97
N GLN A 358 -4.37 19.99 15.23
CA GLN A 358 -5.30 20.36 14.15
C GLN A 358 -5.31 19.30 13.05
N TYR A 359 -4.13 18.78 12.69
CA TYR A 359 -3.98 17.75 11.69
C TYR A 359 -4.60 16.41 12.12
N HIS A 360 -4.39 16.01 13.38
CA HIS A 360 -5.01 14.80 13.95
C HIS A 360 -6.53 14.92 13.99
N GLY A 361 -7.06 16.08 14.37
CA GLY A 361 -8.49 16.37 14.30
C GLY A 361 -9.07 16.24 12.89
N ALA A 362 -8.35 16.73 11.88
CA ALA A 362 -8.74 16.55 10.48
C ALA A 362 -8.71 15.07 10.05
N MET A 363 -7.73 14.29 10.47
CA MET A 363 -7.66 12.86 10.17
C MET A 363 -8.76 12.03 10.83
N GLU A 364 -9.24 12.41 12.01
CA GLU A 364 -10.31 11.65 12.67
C GLU A 364 -11.60 11.62 11.82
N SER A 365 -11.83 12.65 11.00
CA SER A 365 -12.94 12.64 10.03
C SER A 365 -12.83 11.50 9.01
N ILE A 366 -11.60 11.16 8.56
CA ILE A 366 -11.33 10.05 7.65
C ILE A 366 -11.71 8.73 8.31
N PHE A 367 -11.28 8.55 9.56
CA PHE A 367 -11.50 7.29 10.25
C PHE A 367 -12.94 7.09 10.73
N SER A 368 -13.64 8.17 11.09
CA SER A 368 -15.07 8.12 11.39
C SER A 368 -15.92 7.79 10.15
N GLY A 369 -15.41 8.10 8.95
CA GLY A 369 -15.97 7.71 7.66
C GLY A 369 -15.38 6.43 7.07
N ALA A 370 -14.52 5.69 7.79
CA ALA A 370 -13.71 4.60 7.23
C ALA A 370 -14.52 3.46 6.60
N ALA A 371 -15.73 3.17 7.11
CA ALA A 371 -16.62 2.19 6.47
C ALA A 371 -17.01 2.60 5.03
N MET A 372 -17.10 3.90 4.77
CA MET A 372 -17.36 4.46 3.44
C MET A 372 -16.10 4.43 2.57
N MET A 373 -14.90 4.61 3.16
CA MET A 373 -13.62 4.54 2.48
C MET A 373 -13.25 3.10 2.09
N GLU A 374 -13.52 2.11 2.93
CA GLU A 374 -13.34 0.69 2.59
C GLU A 374 -14.26 0.29 1.43
N THR A 375 -15.50 0.76 1.43
CA THR A 375 -16.44 0.58 0.32
C THR A 375 -16.00 1.32 -0.95
N ALA A 376 -15.47 2.54 -0.83
CA ALA A 376 -14.99 3.34 -1.94
C ALA A 376 -13.67 2.81 -2.52
N LEU A 377 -12.73 2.35 -1.69
CA LEU A 377 -11.48 1.72 -2.11
C LEU A 377 -11.73 0.32 -2.67
N ALA A 378 -12.66 -0.45 -2.11
CA ALA A 378 -13.11 -1.69 -2.74
C ALA A 378 -13.82 -1.41 -4.07
N GLY A 379 -14.63 -0.36 -4.18
CA GLY A 379 -15.27 0.08 -5.42
C GLY A 379 -14.27 0.57 -6.48
N PHE A 380 -13.27 1.35 -6.08
CA PHE A 380 -12.19 1.86 -6.93
C PHE A 380 -11.22 0.75 -7.34
N GLY A 381 -10.82 -0.11 -6.40
CA GLY A 381 -10.02 -1.30 -6.65
C GLY A 381 -10.75 -2.31 -7.55
N ASN A 382 -12.06 -2.47 -7.40
CA ASN A 382 -12.88 -3.23 -8.33
C ASN A 382 -13.05 -2.53 -9.68
N MET A 383 -13.04 -1.20 -9.76
CA MET A 383 -13.16 -0.46 -11.03
C MET A 383 -11.85 -0.46 -11.82
N ILE A 384 -10.72 -0.20 -11.16
CA ILE A 384 -9.37 -0.33 -11.73
C ILE A 384 -9.10 -1.80 -12.06
N GLY A 385 -9.41 -2.72 -11.13
CA GLY A 385 -9.27 -4.16 -11.36
C GLY A 385 -10.16 -4.68 -12.49
N LYS A 386 -11.40 -4.19 -12.64
CA LYS A 386 -12.28 -4.57 -13.77
C LYS A 386 -11.83 -4.00 -15.12
N ARG A 387 -11.13 -2.85 -15.14
CA ARG A 387 -10.67 -2.20 -16.39
C ARG A 387 -9.23 -2.52 -16.79
N PHE A 388 -8.39 -2.93 -15.84
CA PHE A 388 -6.97 -3.29 -16.07
C PHE A 388 -6.63 -4.76 -15.77
N SER A 389 -7.60 -5.59 -15.38
CA SER A 389 -7.39 -7.04 -15.31
C SER A 389 -7.16 -7.60 -16.72
N LEU A 390 -5.91 -7.92 -17.02
CA LEU A 390 -5.48 -8.75 -18.15
C LEU A 390 -6.04 -10.19 -18.08
N THR A 391 -6.89 -10.54 -17.12
CA THR A 391 -7.50 -11.87 -17.01
C THR A 391 -8.98 -11.89 -17.39
N GLY A 392 -9.58 -10.74 -17.71
CA GLY A 392 -10.96 -10.63 -18.18
C GLY A 392 -12.02 -11.13 -17.18
N LYS A 393 -11.63 -11.50 -15.95
CA LYS A 393 -12.52 -12.01 -14.91
C LYS A 393 -12.23 -11.34 -13.57
N SER A 394 -13.32 -10.95 -12.91
CA SER A 394 -13.35 -10.40 -11.56
C SER A 394 -12.72 -11.40 -10.57
N PRO A 395 -11.80 -10.97 -9.67
CA PRO A 395 -11.36 -11.81 -8.57
C PRO A 395 -12.42 -11.98 -7.48
N ASN A 396 -13.56 -11.26 -7.55
CA ASN A 396 -14.55 -11.21 -6.48
C ASN A 396 -15.98 -11.20 -7.05
N SER A 397 -16.50 -12.37 -7.42
CA SER A 397 -17.94 -12.61 -7.56
C SER A 397 -18.42 -13.39 -6.33
N GLY A 398 -18.75 -12.65 -5.28
CA GLY A 398 -19.22 -13.22 -4.02
C GLY A 398 -19.78 -12.14 -3.11
N ASN A 399 -20.83 -11.45 -3.60
CA ASN A 399 -22.00 -11.02 -2.82
C ASN A 399 -22.84 -10.06 -3.67
N GLY A 400 -24.10 -10.44 -3.87
CA GLY A 400 -25.06 -9.71 -4.68
C GLY A 400 -25.46 -8.37 -4.07
N TYR A 401 -25.54 -7.37 -4.94
CA TYR A 401 -26.62 -6.40 -4.95
C TYR A 401 -26.84 -6.00 -6.41
N ASP A 402 -28.00 -6.39 -6.93
CA ASP A 402 -28.50 -6.05 -8.25
C ASP A 402 -28.73 -4.54 -8.37
N GLY A 403 -28.31 -3.98 -9.50
CA GLY A 403 -28.55 -2.57 -9.80
C GLY A 403 -27.84 -2.08 -11.05
N TYR A 404 -28.15 -2.65 -12.22
CA TYR A 404 -28.68 -1.93 -13.38
C TYR A 404 -28.89 -2.91 -14.54
N SER A 405 -30.16 -2.98 -14.94
CA SER A 405 -30.76 -3.72 -16.04
C SER A 405 -30.30 -3.24 -17.41
N GLY A 406 -30.00 -4.18 -18.32
CA GLY A 406 -30.03 -3.90 -19.76
C GLY A 406 -29.02 -4.66 -20.61
N MET A 407 -29.08 -6.00 -20.62
CA MET A 407 -28.81 -6.85 -21.79
C MET A 407 -29.01 -8.31 -21.40
N ASP A 408 -30.27 -8.75 -21.42
CA ASP A 408 -30.59 -10.15 -21.68
C ASP A 408 -30.47 -10.35 -23.19
N ASP A 409 -29.57 -11.23 -23.63
CA ASP A 409 -29.88 -12.31 -24.58
C ASP A 409 -28.61 -13.09 -25.00
N TYR A 410 -28.81 -14.39 -25.20
CA TYR A 410 -27.88 -15.44 -25.68
C TYR A 410 -27.01 -16.19 -24.65
N SER A 411 -27.60 -17.24 -24.07
CA SER A 411 -26.97 -18.57 -24.08
C SER A 411 -28.05 -19.65 -24.09
N GLY A 412 -28.66 -19.85 -25.26
CA GLY A 412 -29.40 -21.04 -25.59
C GLY A 412 -28.54 -21.97 -26.45
N MET A 413 -28.59 -23.25 -26.11
CA MET A 413 -28.24 -24.43 -26.92
C MET A 413 -26.77 -24.63 -27.32
N ASP A 414 -26.19 -25.72 -26.78
CA ASP A 414 -25.53 -26.71 -27.62
C ASP A 414 -25.95 -28.11 -27.17
N ASP A 415 -26.76 -28.73 -28.02
CA ASP A 415 -27.07 -30.16 -28.08
C ASP A 415 -25.77 -30.96 -28.30
N TYR A 416 -25.57 -32.02 -27.51
CA TYR A 416 -24.67 -33.11 -27.88
C TYR A 416 -25.52 -34.29 -28.37
N SER A 417 -25.70 -34.37 -29.69
CA SER A 417 -26.21 -35.55 -30.39
C SER A 417 -25.11 -36.61 -30.50
N GLY A 418 -25.23 -37.65 -29.69
CA GLY A 418 -24.48 -38.90 -29.87
C GLY A 418 -25.11 -39.73 -30.99
N MET A 419 -24.41 -39.83 -32.12
CA MET A 419 -24.64 -40.83 -33.15
C MET A 419 -23.32 -41.55 -33.39
N ASP A 420 -23.25 -42.82 -32.99
CA ASP A 420 -22.41 -43.83 -33.62
C ASP A 420 -23.20 -45.13 -33.63
N GLU A 421 -23.84 -45.39 -34.77
CA GLU A 421 -24.39 -46.69 -35.16
C GLU A 421 -23.28 -47.46 -35.89
N TYR A 422 -22.89 -48.62 -35.36
CA TYR A 422 -22.36 -49.71 -36.17
C TYR A 422 -23.10 -51.00 -35.80
N SER A 423 -23.57 -51.66 -36.84
CA SER A 423 -24.48 -52.78 -36.85
C SER A 423 -23.75 -54.12 -36.94
N GLY A 424 -24.34 -55.16 -36.35
CA GLY A 424 -24.47 -56.47 -37.01
C GLY A 424 -23.89 -57.71 -36.33
N MET A 425 -24.80 -58.68 -36.09
CA MET A 425 -24.63 -60.15 -36.14
C MET A 425 -23.92 -60.84 -34.94
N ASP A 426 -24.28 -62.02 -34.44
CA ASP A 426 -25.35 -63.02 -34.66
C ASP A 426 -25.19 -64.12 -33.57
N GLY A 427 -26.26 -64.85 -33.24
CA GLY A 427 -26.27 -66.11 -32.46
C GLY A 427 -26.02 -66.00 -30.94
N GLY A 428 -26.69 -66.67 -30.01
CA GLY A 428 -27.57 -67.84 -30.06
C GLY A 428 -27.41 -68.62 -28.73
N SER A 429 -28.48 -69.30 -28.31
CA SER A 429 -28.59 -70.35 -27.27
C SER A 429 -28.41 -70.02 -25.77
N ASP A 430 -29.54 -70.13 -25.06
CA ASP A 430 -29.82 -71.02 -23.91
C ASP A 430 -28.72 -71.31 -22.88
N TYR A 431 -29.02 -71.05 -21.59
CA TYR A 431 -29.15 -72.13 -20.58
C TYR A 431 -29.74 -71.61 -19.25
N ASP A 432 -30.77 -72.36 -18.82
CA ASP A 432 -31.37 -72.59 -17.50
C ASP A 432 -30.48 -72.28 -16.26
N ASP A 433 -31.02 -71.62 -15.23
CA ASP A 433 -31.81 -72.14 -14.10
C ASP A 433 -30.97 -72.66 -12.92
N GLN A 434 -31.58 -72.53 -11.73
CA GLN A 434 -31.18 -72.96 -10.38
C GLN A 434 -30.46 -71.89 -9.54
N SER A 435 -31.15 -71.18 -8.63
CA SER A 435 -31.71 -71.66 -7.34
C SER A 435 -30.58 -72.19 -6.43
N GLN A 436 -30.45 -71.85 -5.16
CA GLN A 436 -31.42 -71.39 -4.18
C GLN A 436 -30.65 -71.03 -2.87
N ASN A 437 -31.37 -70.34 -1.97
CA ASN A 437 -31.07 -69.98 -0.57
C ASN A 437 -30.36 -68.65 -0.31
#